data_AF-A0A6P0SIM4-F1
#
_entry.id   AF-A0A6P0SIM4-F1
#
_cell.length_a   1.000
_cell.length_b   1.000
_cell.length_c   1.000
_cell.angle_alpha   90.00
_cell.angle_beta   90.00
_cell.angle_gamma   90.00
#
_symmetry.space_group_name_H-M   'P 1'
#
loop_
_entity.id
_entity.type
_entity.pdbx_description
1 polymer ?
#
loop_
_entity_poly.entity_id
_entity_poly.type
_entity_poly.pdbx_seq_one_letter_code
_entity_poly.pdbx_strand_id
1 'polypeptide(L)'
;MNPNHLLTIFLFIVGTTLLSLEVGWLVKKAALPLKPVMAYSEIQLQFIKIWVNVALLIGVILPSVMLIVFWRQPIPSQFFICYLIVVFVQLASEIVFSRWLCKSVVVIIGTLYTGFRIWQLWSGLHATTYSQPWLSLLWLVLIFWVMNIIMLLTMAFPSIFPES
;
A
#
# COMPACT_ATOMS: atom_id res chain seq x y z
N MET A 1 -5.44 17.37 -7.55
CA MET A 1 -6.20 16.19 -8.01
C MET A 1 -6.86 15.53 -6.81
N ASN A 2 -8.09 15.00 -6.95
CA ASN A 2 -8.73 14.22 -5.89
C ASN A 2 -8.26 12.74 -6.00
N PRO A 3 -7.59 12.18 -4.98
CA PRO A 3 -7.08 10.80 -5.02
C PRO A 3 -8.18 9.74 -4.93
N ASN A 4 -9.41 10.15 -4.61
CA ASN A 4 -10.58 9.28 -4.50
C ASN A 4 -11.46 9.34 -5.77
N HIS A 5 -10.98 9.98 -6.84
CA HIS A 5 -11.62 9.98 -8.15
C HIS A 5 -11.12 8.80 -9.00
N LEU A 6 -12.03 8.12 -9.72
CA LEU A 6 -11.71 6.90 -10.47
C LEU A 6 -10.60 7.10 -11.51
N LEU A 7 -10.60 8.24 -12.22
CA LEU A 7 -9.54 8.56 -13.19
C LEU A 7 -8.16 8.65 -12.53
N THR A 8 -8.06 9.30 -11.37
CA THR A 8 -6.79 9.44 -10.63
C THR A 8 -6.28 8.06 -10.21
N ILE A 9 -7.18 7.20 -9.70
CA ILE A 9 -6.86 5.83 -9.29
C ILE A 9 -6.41 5.01 -10.50
N PHE A 10 -7.12 5.09 -11.61
CA PHE A 10 -6.77 4.39 -12.84
C PHE A 10 -5.38 4.79 -13.35
N LEU A 11 -5.10 6.09 -13.45
CA LEU A 11 -3.80 6.60 -13.87
C LEU A 11 -2.68 6.18 -12.91
N PHE A 12 -2.95 6.23 -11.60
CA PHE A 12 -2.00 5.77 -10.59
C PHE A 12 -1.69 4.27 -10.73
N ILE A 13 -2.73 3.43 -10.89
CA ILE A 13 -2.57 1.99 -11.10
C ILE A 13 -1.75 1.73 -12.35
N VAL A 14 -2.15 2.29 -13.49
CA VAL A 14 -1.43 2.12 -14.77
C VAL A 14 0.03 2.55 -14.65
N GLY A 15 0.28 3.73 -14.10
CA GLY A 15 1.65 4.25 -13.91
C GLY A 15 2.48 3.36 -12.99
N THR A 16 1.92 2.93 -11.86
CA THR A 16 2.62 2.08 -10.90
C THR A 16 2.88 0.68 -11.47
N THR A 17 1.92 0.12 -12.21
CA THR A 17 2.07 -1.15 -12.91
C THR A 17 3.20 -1.07 -13.93
N LEU A 18 3.22 -0.06 -14.80
CA LEU A 18 4.28 0.13 -15.81
C LEU A 18 5.65 0.30 -15.16
N LEU A 19 5.74 1.14 -14.13
CA LEU A 19 6.98 1.35 -13.39
C LEU A 19 7.47 0.04 -12.73
N SER A 20 6.56 -0.72 -12.14
CA SER A 20 6.92 -1.98 -11.47
C SER A 20 7.33 -3.07 -12.46
N LEU A 21 6.74 -3.07 -13.66
CA LEU A 21 7.17 -3.90 -14.79
C LEU A 21 8.59 -3.57 -15.23
N GLU A 22 8.86 -2.28 -15.45
CA GLU A 22 10.18 -1.79 -15.87
C GLU A 22 11.25 -2.13 -14.84
N VAL A 23 11.02 -1.80 -13.56
CA VAL A 23 11.95 -2.12 -12.48
C VAL A 23 12.21 -3.62 -12.40
N GLY A 24 11.16 -4.45 -12.38
CA GLY A 24 11.34 -5.91 -12.27
C GLY A 24 12.07 -6.52 -13.46
N TRP A 25 11.85 -5.98 -14.66
CA TRP A 25 12.56 -6.43 -15.86
C TRP A 25 14.04 -6.03 -15.83
N LEU A 26 14.36 -4.80 -15.41
CA LEU A 26 15.74 -4.31 -15.28
C LEU A 26 16.52 -5.07 -14.19
N VAL A 27 15.87 -5.40 -13.07
CA VAL A 27 16.48 -6.24 -12.02
C VAL A 27 16.77 -7.65 -12.54
N LYS A 28 15.84 -8.26 -13.28
CA LYS A 28 16.07 -9.57 -13.92
C LYS A 28 17.25 -9.58 -14.87
N LYS A 29 17.45 -8.48 -15.61
CA LYS A 29 18.56 -8.32 -16.55
C LYS A 29 19.88 -7.91 -15.88
N ALA A 30 19.92 -7.82 -14.55
CA ALA A 30 21.05 -7.29 -13.80
C ALA A 30 21.49 -5.88 -14.23
N ALA A 31 20.58 -5.11 -14.85
CA ALA A 31 20.82 -3.72 -15.24
C ALA A 31 20.59 -2.77 -14.05
N LEU A 32 19.72 -3.17 -13.11
CA LEU A 32 19.57 -2.52 -11.81
C LEU A 32 20.32 -3.33 -10.74
N PRO A 33 21.20 -2.70 -9.94
CA PRO A 33 21.94 -3.38 -8.88
C PRO A 33 21.05 -3.59 -7.65
N LEU A 34 19.93 -4.30 -7.81
CA LEU A 34 19.05 -4.68 -6.70
C LEU A 34 19.04 -6.20 -6.56
N LYS A 35 19.04 -6.69 -5.32
CA LYS A 35 18.90 -8.11 -5.02
C LYS A 35 17.51 -8.58 -5.51
N PRO A 36 17.40 -9.68 -6.26
CA PRO A 36 16.10 -10.21 -6.72
C PRO A 36 15.28 -10.84 -5.58
N VAL A 37 15.94 -11.18 -4.46
CA VAL A 37 15.35 -11.73 -3.24
C VAL A 37 15.71 -10.81 -2.08
N MET A 38 14.72 -10.47 -1.25
CA MET A 38 14.91 -9.66 -0.04
C MET A 38 15.74 -10.44 0.99
N ALA A 39 16.85 -9.85 1.43
CA ALA A 39 17.75 -10.44 2.42
C ALA A 39 17.33 -10.05 3.86
N TYR A 40 16.20 -10.57 4.33
CA TYR A 40 15.74 -10.32 5.70
C TYR A 40 16.43 -11.23 6.72
N SER A 41 16.77 -10.69 7.89
CA SER A 41 17.15 -11.48 9.05
C SER A 41 15.94 -12.23 9.64
N GLU A 42 16.18 -13.24 10.48
CA GLU A 42 15.10 -14.01 11.12
C GLU A 42 14.17 -13.12 11.96
N ILE A 43 14.75 -12.16 12.69
CA ILE A 43 14.00 -11.18 13.50
C ILE A 43 13.12 -10.30 12.60
N GLN A 44 13.67 -9.80 11.49
CA GLN A 44 12.92 -9.00 10.52
C GLN A 44 11.76 -9.80 9.92
N LEU A 45 11.98 -11.08 9.62
CA LEU A 45 10.97 -11.95 9.05
C LEU A 45 9.83 -12.27 10.03
N GLN A 46 10.14 -12.46 11.31
CA GLN A 46 9.12 -12.60 12.37
C GLN A 46 8.31 -11.30 12.54
N PHE A 47 8.99 -10.15 12.56
CA PHE A 47 8.34 -8.85 12.62
C PHE A 47 7.38 -8.64 11.44
N ILE A 48 7.82 -8.91 10.20
CA ILE A 48 6.99 -8.78 8.99
C ILE A 48 5.75 -9.66 9.06
N LYS A 49 5.86 -10.91 9.55
CA LYS A 49 4.70 -11.80 9.72
C LYS A 49 3.63 -11.19 10.62
N ILE A 50 4.04 -10.63 11.76
CA ILE A 50 3.13 -9.96 12.69
C ILE A 50 2.57 -8.69 12.03
N TRP A 51 3.44 -7.91 11.39
CA TRP A 51 3.07 -6.65 10.76
C TRP A 51 2.03 -6.82 9.65
N VAL A 52 2.12 -7.88 8.84
CA VAL A 52 1.13 -8.22 7.81
C VAL A 52 -0.25 -8.49 8.42
N ASN A 53 -0.32 -9.17 9.56
CA ASN A 53 -1.59 -9.40 10.25
C ASN A 53 -2.20 -8.08 10.77
N VAL A 54 -1.36 -7.20 11.32
CA VAL A 54 -1.78 -5.86 11.74
C VAL A 54 -2.25 -5.04 10.53
N ALA A 55 -1.54 -5.12 9.40
CA ALA A 55 -1.90 -4.46 8.15
C ALA A 55 -3.23 -4.95 7.59
N LEU A 56 -3.52 -6.24 7.69
CA LEU A 56 -4.81 -6.79 7.30
C LEU A 56 -5.93 -6.23 8.19
N LEU A 57 -5.72 -6.21 9.50
CA LEU A 57 -6.72 -5.74 10.47
C LEU A 57 -7.02 -4.25 10.30
N ILE A 58 -5.98 -3.41 10.35
CA ILE A 58 -6.14 -1.95 10.33
C ILE A 58 -6.32 -1.42 8.90
N GLY A 59 -5.61 -1.99 7.94
CA GLY A 59 -5.57 -1.52 6.57
C GLY A 59 -6.69 -2.06 5.67
N VAL A 60 -7.37 -3.15 6.05
CA VAL A 60 -8.41 -3.78 5.22
C VAL A 60 -9.71 -3.99 5.98
N ILE A 61 -9.67 -4.70 7.11
CA ILE A 61 -10.89 -5.05 7.87
C ILE A 61 -11.58 -3.79 8.37
N LEU A 62 -10.84 -2.89 9.02
CA LEU A 62 -11.41 -1.68 9.58
C LEU A 62 -12.02 -0.75 8.51
N PRO A 63 -11.35 -0.40 7.39
CA PRO A 63 -11.96 0.32 6.27
C PRO A 63 -13.18 -0.38 5.67
N SER A 64 -13.22 -1.72 5.65
CA SER A 64 -14.38 -2.48 5.17
C SER A 64 -15.58 -2.33 6.10
N VAL A 65 -15.36 -2.37 7.43
CA VAL A 65 -16.41 -2.10 8.41
C VAL A 65 -16.92 -0.66 8.27
N MET A 66 -16.01 0.31 8.10
CA MET A 66 -16.41 1.70 7.90
C MET A 66 -17.20 1.88 6.60
N LEU A 67 -16.86 1.19 5.51
CA LEU A 67 -17.66 1.20 4.29
C LEU A 67 -19.10 0.73 4.54
N ILE A 68 -19.29 -0.34 5.30
CA ILE A 68 -20.63 -0.87 5.63
C ILE A 68 -21.42 0.16 6.44
N VAL A 69 -20.79 0.76 7.46
CA VAL A 69 -21.42 1.79 8.31
C VAL A 69 -21.83 3.02 7.51
N PHE A 70 -20.96 3.48 6.61
CA PHE A 70 -21.18 4.67 5.80
C PHE A 70 -21.79 4.38 4.43
N TRP A 71 -22.30 3.17 4.17
CA TRP A 71 -22.77 2.75 2.85
C TRP A 71 -23.83 3.67 2.24
N ARG A 72 -24.73 4.20 3.08
CA ARG A 72 -25.80 5.11 2.64
C ARG A 72 -25.33 6.54 2.39
N GLN A 73 -24.10 6.88 2.75
CA GLN A 73 -23.53 8.21 2.55
C GLN A 73 -22.66 8.19 1.29
N PRO A 74 -23.00 8.95 0.24
CA PRO A 74 -22.36 8.82 -1.07
C PRO A 74 -20.86 9.16 -1.04
N ILE A 75 -20.48 10.21 -0.30
CA ILE A 75 -19.08 10.68 -0.26
C ILE A 75 -18.17 9.67 0.48
N PRO A 76 -18.47 9.25 1.72
CA PRO A 76 -17.59 8.32 2.43
C PRO A 76 -17.62 6.90 1.83
N SER A 77 -18.76 6.44 1.34
CA SER A 77 -18.84 5.14 0.66
C SER A 77 -17.95 5.11 -0.58
N GLN A 78 -18.00 6.15 -1.42
CA GLN A 78 -17.11 6.27 -2.57
C GLN A 78 -15.64 6.28 -2.15
N PHE A 79 -15.29 7.04 -1.11
CA PHE A 79 -13.94 7.06 -0.56
C PHE A 79 -13.45 5.65 -0.15
N PHE A 80 -14.22 4.92 0.67
CA PHE A 80 -13.80 3.59 1.13
C PHE A 80 -13.78 2.56 0.01
N ILE A 81 -14.72 2.63 -0.96
CA ILE A 81 -14.71 1.77 -2.17
C ILE A 81 -13.40 2.00 -2.95
N CYS A 82 -13.10 3.27 -3.25
CA CYS A 82 -11.89 3.66 -3.97
C CYS A 82 -10.61 3.21 -3.24
N TYR A 83 -10.57 3.37 -1.93
CA TYR A 83 -9.47 2.90 -1.08
C TYR A 83 -9.31 1.37 -1.15
N LEU A 84 -10.39 0.61 -1.00
CA LEU A 84 -10.35 -0.86 -1.02
C LEU A 84 -9.99 -1.42 -2.40
N ILE A 85 -10.43 -0.78 -3.48
CA ILE A 85 -10.01 -1.12 -4.85
C ILE A 85 -8.48 -1.01 -4.98
N VAL A 86 -7.91 0.11 -4.50
CA VAL A 86 -6.45 0.32 -4.54
C VAL A 86 -5.71 -0.75 -3.75
N VAL A 87 -6.20 -1.10 -2.55
CA VAL A 87 -5.65 -2.20 -1.75
C VAL A 87 -5.71 -3.53 -2.50
N PHE A 88 -6.84 -3.85 -3.10
CA PHE A 88 -7.00 -5.09 -3.86
C PHE A 88 -6.03 -5.17 -5.04
N VAL A 89 -5.92 -4.10 -5.82
CA VAL A 89 -5.02 -4.04 -6.97
C VAL A 89 -3.55 -4.12 -6.54
N GLN A 90 -3.19 -3.50 -5.41
CA GLN A 90 -1.86 -3.66 -4.82
C GLN A 90 -1.55 -5.13 -4.55
N LEU A 91 -2.42 -5.82 -3.81
CA LEU A 91 -2.21 -7.23 -3.44
C LEU A 91 -2.12 -8.13 -4.66
N ALA A 92 -3.00 -7.92 -5.65
CA ALA A 92 -2.95 -8.64 -6.91
C ALA A 92 -1.62 -8.39 -7.64
N SER A 93 -1.17 -7.13 -7.71
CA SER A 93 0.09 -6.75 -8.36
C SER A 93 1.30 -7.37 -7.65
N GLU A 94 1.35 -7.33 -6.32
CA GLU A 94 2.43 -7.93 -5.54
C GLU A 94 2.51 -9.45 -5.75
N ILE A 95 1.37 -10.14 -5.77
CA ILE A 95 1.32 -11.60 -6.00
C ILE A 95 1.78 -11.94 -7.43
N VAL A 96 1.27 -11.24 -8.44
CA VAL A 96 1.59 -11.55 -9.83
C VAL A 96 3.04 -11.19 -10.14
N PHE A 97 3.50 -10.00 -9.73
CA PHE A 97 4.82 -9.49 -10.12
C PHE A 97 5.94 -10.14 -9.31
N SER A 98 5.71 -10.51 -8.05
CA SER A 98 6.70 -11.27 -7.28
C SER A 98 6.99 -12.65 -7.88
N ARG A 99 5.96 -13.29 -8.46
CA ARG A 99 6.07 -14.59 -9.13
C ARG A 99 6.67 -14.46 -10.53
N TRP A 100 6.23 -13.47 -11.29
CA TRP A 100 6.61 -13.34 -12.69
C TRP A 100 7.94 -12.60 -12.89
N LEU A 101 8.26 -11.61 -12.06
CA LEU A 101 9.46 -10.79 -12.17
C LEU A 101 10.49 -11.17 -11.09
N CYS A 102 10.46 -10.52 -9.95
CA CYS A 102 11.32 -10.84 -8.81
C CYS A 102 10.64 -10.40 -7.52
N LYS A 103 11.06 -10.99 -6.39
CA LYS A 103 10.43 -10.73 -5.10
C LYS A 103 10.67 -9.29 -4.62
N SER A 104 11.78 -8.67 -5.00
CA SER A 104 12.12 -7.30 -4.59
C SER A 104 11.19 -6.22 -5.16
N VAL A 105 10.52 -6.46 -6.29
CA VAL A 105 9.53 -5.53 -6.87
C VAL A 105 8.37 -5.25 -5.91
N VAL A 106 8.06 -6.18 -5.01
CA VAL A 106 7.04 -6.00 -3.97
C VAL A 106 7.34 -4.79 -3.09
N VAL A 107 8.61 -4.47 -2.82
CA VAL A 107 9.00 -3.30 -2.03
C VAL A 107 8.59 -2.01 -2.74
N ILE A 108 8.86 -1.91 -4.04
CA ILE A 108 8.52 -0.73 -4.84
C ILE A 108 7.00 -0.56 -4.95
N ILE A 109 6.28 -1.64 -5.27
CA ILE A 109 4.81 -1.65 -5.30
C ILE A 109 4.27 -1.21 -3.94
N GLY A 110 4.73 -1.86 -2.86
CA GLY A 110 4.30 -1.58 -1.50
C GLY A 110 4.49 -0.12 -1.11
N THR A 111 5.62 0.49 -1.46
CA THR A 111 5.90 1.91 -1.15
C THR A 111 5.00 2.86 -1.92
N LEU A 112 4.88 2.68 -3.23
CA LEU A 112 4.07 3.57 -4.07
C LEU A 112 2.60 3.53 -3.68
N TYR A 113 2.04 2.34 -3.51
CA TYR A 113 0.64 2.18 -3.08
C TYR A 113 0.41 2.64 -1.63
N THR A 114 1.38 2.47 -0.73
CA THR A 114 1.26 3.03 0.62
C THR A 114 1.24 4.57 0.59
N GLY A 115 2.11 5.20 -0.20
CA GLY A 115 2.11 6.66 -0.37
C GLY A 115 0.77 7.16 -0.93
N PHE A 116 0.24 6.49 -1.94
CA PHE A 116 -1.07 6.84 -2.50
C PHE A 116 -2.21 6.66 -1.49
N ARG A 117 -2.19 5.61 -0.66
CA ARG A 117 -3.19 5.39 0.39
C ARG A 117 -3.16 6.46 1.48
N ILE A 118 -1.97 6.90 1.90
CA ILE A 118 -1.82 8.03 2.84
C ILE A 118 -2.51 9.27 2.25
N TRP A 119 -2.31 9.53 0.95
CA TRP A 119 -2.97 10.64 0.29
C TRP A 119 -4.50 10.47 0.19
N GLN A 120 -4.99 9.28 -0.13
CA GLN A 120 -6.42 8.95 -0.11
C GLN A 120 -7.05 9.19 1.26
N LEU A 121 -6.40 8.71 2.32
CA LEU A 121 -6.86 8.85 3.71
C LEU A 121 -6.83 10.29 4.18
N TRP A 122 -5.77 11.04 3.85
CA TRP A 122 -5.70 12.46 4.14
C TRP A 122 -6.85 13.24 3.49
N SER A 123 -7.12 12.97 2.21
CA SER A 123 -8.28 13.55 1.53
C SER A 123 -9.60 13.06 2.12
N GLY A 124 -9.68 11.79 2.55
CA GLY A 124 -10.87 11.17 3.11
C GLY A 124 -11.25 11.71 4.49
N LEU A 125 -10.26 12.08 5.32
CA LEU A 125 -10.45 12.74 6.62
C LEU A 125 -11.23 14.06 6.49
N HIS A 126 -11.08 14.75 5.35
CA HIS A 126 -11.70 16.06 5.12
C HIS A 126 -12.90 15.97 4.17
N ALA A 127 -13.31 14.76 3.77
CA ALA A 127 -14.39 14.55 2.81
C ALA A 127 -15.78 14.79 3.42
N THR A 128 -15.94 14.59 4.73
CA THR A 128 -17.19 14.87 5.46
C THR A 128 -16.92 15.05 6.96
N THR A 129 -17.96 15.38 7.71
CA THR A 129 -17.92 15.43 9.18
C THR A 129 -18.24 14.04 9.74
N TYR A 130 -17.21 13.34 10.20
CA TYR A 130 -17.36 12.07 10.90
C TYR A 130 -17.67 12.32 12.39
N SER A 131 -18.43 11.41 13.01
CA SER A 131 -18.50 11.41 14.48
C SER A 131 -17.15 10.98 15.09
N GLN A 132 -16.90 11.40 16.33
CA GLN A 132 -15.59 11.24 16.98
C GLN A 132 -15.03 9.81 16.94
N PRO A 133 -15.79 8.73 17.21
CA PRO A 133 -15.25 7.37 17.14
C PRO A 133 -14.72 7.01 15.74
N TRP A 134 -15.45 7.35 14.69
CA TRP A 134 -15.06 7.04 13.31
C TRP A 134 -13.89 7.90 12.83
N LEU A 135 -13.83 9.17 13.28
CA LEU A 135 -12.70 10.05 12.99
C LEU A 135 -11.40 9.50 13.61
N SER A 136 -11.45 9.08 14.88
CA SER A 136 -10.30 8.47 15.57
C SER A 136 -9.82 7.19 14.89
N LEU A 137 -10.77 6.35 14.44
CA LEU A 137 -10.46 5.15 13.67
C LEU A 137 -9.80 5.48 12.32
N LEU A 138 -10.25 6.53 11.62
CA LEU A 138 -9.64 6.95 10.36
C LEU A 138 -8.21 7.48 10.55
N TRP A 139 -7.97 8.24 11.63
CA TRP A 139 -6.64 8.65 12.03
C TRP A 139 -5.73 7.46 12.37
N LEU A 140 -6.26 6.44 13.05
CA LEU A 140 -5.52 5.21 13.32
C LEU A 140 -5.07 4.54 12.01
N VAL A 141 -5.94 4.44 11.00
CA VAL A 141 -5.57 3.89 9.69
C VAL A 141 -4.48 4.73 9.03
N LEU A 142 -4.60 6.06 9.06
CA LEU A 142 -3.60 6.95 8.49
C LEU A 142 -2.23 6.79 9.18
N ILE A 143 -2.19 6.83 10.51
CA ILE A 143 -0.95 6.66 11.29
C ILE A 143 -0.33 5.29 10.98
N PHE A 144 -1.16 4.24 10.91
CA PHE A 144 -0.69 2.91 10.54
C PHE A 144 0.03 2.91 9.18
N TRP A 145 -0.52 3.54 8.15
CA TRP A 145 0.15 3.60 6.84
C TRP A 145 1.40 4.48 6.84
N VAL A 146 1.44 5.54 7.63
CA VAL A 146 2.66 6.33 7.84
C VAL A 146 3.76 5.47 8.45
N MET A 147 3.43 4.69 9.50
CA MET A 147 4.36 3.72 10.09
C MET A 147 4.76 2.64 9.07
N ASN A 148 3.84 2.23 8.21
CA ASN A 148 4.14 1.26 7.14
C ASN A 148 5.14 1.81 6.11
N ILE A 149 5.06 3.10 5.75
CA ILE A 149 6.10 3.74 4.91
C ILE A 149 7.45 3.71 5.63
N ILE A 150 7.48 4.08 6.91
CA ILE A 150 8.74 4.10 7.68
C ILE A 150 9.36 2.71 7.68
N MET A 151 8.58 1.68 7.99
CA MET A 151 9.02 0.28 7.95
C MET A 151 9.55 -0.11 6.56
N LEU A 152 8.86 0.25 5.48
CA LEU A 152 9.32 -0.05 4.12
C LEU A 152 10.66 0.62 3.81
N LEU A 153 10.84 1.88 4.21
CA LEU A 153 12.06 2.64 3.98
C LEU A 153 13.24 2.18 4.85
N THR A 154 12.99 1.77 6.09
CA THR A 154 14.06 1.41 7.05
C THR A 154 14.40 -0.07 7.06
N MET A 155 13.50 -0.94 6.60
CA MET A 155 13.70 -2.40 6.59
C MET A 155 13.67 -2.98 5.19
N ALA A 156 12.62 -2.69 4.41
CA ALA A 156 12.41 -3.35 3.12
C ALA A 156 13.37 -2.85 2.04
N PHE A 157 13.58 -1.54 1.92
CA PHE A 157 14.53 -0.96 0.97
C PHE A 157 15.97 -1.43 1.21
N PRO A 158 16.52 -1.36 2.44
CA PRO A 158 17.86 -1.87 2.70
C PRO A 158 18.02 -3.35 2.33
N SER A 159 16.97 -4.17 2.48
CA SER A 159 17.02 -5.61 2.17
C SER A 159 17.17 -5.93 0.68
N ILE A 160 16.92 -4.97 -0.22
CA ILE A 160 17.01 -5.13 -1.67
C ILE A 160 18.26 -4.47 -2.27
N PHE A 161 19.00 -3.66 -1.52
CA PHE A 161 20.27 -3.11 -2.00
C PHE A 161 21.42 -4.12 -1.81
N PRO A 162 22.49 -4.05 -2.63
CA PRO A 162 23.71 -4.80 -2.40
C PRO A 162 24.32 -4.37 -1.06
N GLU A 163 24.95 -5.31 -0.35
CA GLU A 163 25.85 -4.92 0.73
C GLU A 163 27.04 -4.19 0.11
N SER A 164 27.32 -2.98 0.60
CA SER A 164 28.47 -2.15 0.19
C SER A 164 29.77 -2.71 0.74
#